data_AF-A0A077Q7X2-F1
#
_entry.id   AF-A0A077Q7X2-F1
#
_cell.length_a   1.000
_cell.length_b   1.000
_cell.length_c   1.000
_cell.angle_alpha   90.00
_cell.angle_beta   90.00
_cell.angle_gamma   90.00
#
_symmetry.space_group_name_H-M   'P 1'
#
loop_
_entity.id
_entity.type
_entity.pdbx_description
1 polymer ?
#
loop_
_entity_poly.entity_id
_entity_poly.type
_entity_poly.pdbx_seq_one_letter_code
_entity_poly.pdbx_strand_id
1 'polypeptide(L)'
;MSQGNTLPDIKPGEQLQQRAEVEVSQEGSWIRQPDQTINESSMHREVRSDTETRTLVARETTVQATDKTTVLGTSTLLAGAIQQVTDGDYSLASSNYLASVGKDATIDVGQKLIEKIGLLKQSIAGVKQEIVAPVVWIGSQQINVMQLMLDTLGVVKELAELTAAHTHHNTGTPENASAIRNTADKSDGLKQKYSPVIG
;
A
#
# COMPACT_ATOMS: atom_id res chain seq x y z
N MET A 1 -13.37 18.32 -26.79
CA MET A 1 -14.29 19.41 -27.20
C MET A 1 -13.60 20.72 -26.89
N SER A 2 -13.09 21.44 -27.91
CA SER A 2 -12.37 22.70 -27.73
C SER A 2 -13.36 23.84 -27.50
N GLN A 3 -13.47 24.31 -26.26
CA GLN A 3 -14.19 25.55 -25.96
C GLN A 3 -13.34 26.72 -26.50
N GLY A 4 -13.94 27.49 -27.40
CA GLY A 4 -13.31 28.66 -28.02
C GLY A 4 -13.15 29.78 -27.00
N ASN A 5 -11.92 30.26 -26.85
CA ASN A 5 -11.65 31.53 -26.17
C ASN A 5 -12.07 32.66 -27.11
N THR A 6 -13.34 33.04 -27.10
CA THR A 6 -13.78 34.31 -27.70
C THR A 6 -13.31 35.45 -26.79
N LEU A 7 -12.84 36.55 -27.40
CA LEU A 7 -12.50 37.76 -26.66
C LEU A 7 -13.71 38.24 -25.85
N PRO A 8 -13.52 38.74 -24.61
CA PRO A 8 -14.63 39.24 -23.80
C PRO A 8 -15.33 40.41 -24.50
N ASP A 9 -16.66 40.46 -24.39
CA ASP A 9 -17.48 41.57 -24.89
C ASP A 9 -17.09 42.87 -24.17
N ILE A 10 -16.48 43.81 -24.90
CA ILE A 10 -16.25 45.18 -24.43
C ILE A 10 -17.32 46.08 -25.03
N LYS A 11 -18.13 46.74 -24.20
CA LYS A 11 -19.22 47.62 -24.66
C LYS A 11 -18.70 49.01 -25.08
N PRO A 12 -19.37 49.69 -26.03
CA PRO A 12 -19.00 51.06 -26.42
C PRO A 12 -19.07 52.02 -25.22
N GLY A 13 -17.92 52.55 -24.80
CA GLY A 13 -17.78 53.41 -23.61
C GLY A 13 -17.06 52.77 -22.42
N GLU A 14 -16.76 51.47 -22.46
CA GLU A 14 -15.88 50.84 -21.48
C GLU A 14 -14.43 51.27 -21.74
N GLN A 15 -13.84 51.93 -20.74
CA GLN A 15 -12.43 52.29 -20.73
C GLN A 15 -11.72 51.35 -19.75
N LEU A 16 -10.83 50.50 -20.27
CA LEU A 16 -9.95 49.64 -19.48
C LEU A 16 -8.84 50.54 -18.90
N GLN A 17 -9.10 51.18 -17.76
CA GLN A 17 -8.12 52.05 -17.11
C GLN A 17 -7.17 51.20 -16.25
N GLN A 18 -5.99 50.91 -16.81
CA GLN A 18 -4.85 50.30 -16.13
C GLN A 18 -4.30 51.25 -15.06
N ARG A 19 -4.57 50.98 -13.79
CA ARG A 19 -3.59 51.18 -12.71
C ARG A 19 -3.66 50.01 -11.73
N ALA A 20 -3.29 48.83 -12.22
CA ALA A 20 -2.35 48.07 -11.40
C ALA A 20 -1.01 48.79 -11.56
N GLU A 21 -0.25 49.00 -10.47
CA GLU A 21 1.13 49.48 -10.59
C GLU A 21 1.91 48.42 -11.36
N VAL A 22 2.05 48.66 -12.66
CA VAL A 22 2.87 47.88 -13.57
C VAL A 22 4.10 48.74 -13.83
N GLU A 23 5.15 48.44 -13.07
CA GLU A 23 6.43 49.10 -13.22
C GLU A 23 7.33 48.23 -14.10
N VAL A 24 7.89 48.85 -15.14
CA VAL A 24 8.99 48.29 -15.93
C VAL A 24 10.24 49.11 -15.60
N SER A 25 11.27 48.48 -15.04
CA SER A 25 12.51 49.18 -14.70
C SER A 25 13.42 49.38 -15.91
N GLN A 26 14.44 50.25 -15.77
CA GLN A 26 15.41 50.50 -16.85
C GLN A 26 16.21 49.24 -17.23
N GLU A 27 16.49 48.36 -16.25
CA GLU A 27 17.08 47.04 -16.51
C GLU A 27 16.09 45.97 -16.99
N GLY A 28 14.80 46.31 -17.15
CA GLY A 28 13.78 45.46 -17.77
C GLY A 28 13.01 44.56 -16.79
N SER A 29 13.07 44.82 -15.49
CA SER A 29 12.24 44.12 -14.50
C SER A 29 10.77 44.49 -14.69
N TRP A 30 9.85 43.55 -14.50
CA TRP A 30 8.41 43.80 -14.57
C TRP A 30 7.70 43.35 -13.30
N ILE A 31 6.96 44.27 -12.67
CA ILE A 31 6.25 44.04 -11.40
C ILE A 31 4.76 44.22 -11.60
N ARG A 32 3.93 43.34 -11.02
CA ARG A 32 2.47 43.49 -10.95
C ARG A 32 1.98 43.44 -9.52
N GLN A 33 1.37 44.52 -9.05
CA GLN A 33 0.81 44.63 -7.69
C GLN A 33 -0.62 45.21 -7.71
N PRO A 34 -1.63 44.46 -8.18
CA PRO A 34 -3.02 44.89 -8.04
C PRO A 34 -3.52 44.71 -6.60
N ASP A 35 -4.42 45.57 -6.18
CA ASP A 35 -5.16 45.53 -4.91
C ASP A 35 -6.32 44.51 -4.93
N GLN A 36 -6.72 44.07 -6.13
CA GLN A 36 -7.81 43.13 -6.36
C GLN A 36 -7.34 41.90 -7.17
N THR A 37 -8.16 41.46 -8.12
CA THR A 37 -8.02 40.18 -8.80
C THR A 37 -7.13 40.27 -10.04
N ILE A 38 -6.32 39.24 -10.27
CA ILE A 38 -5.67 38.98 -11.56
C ILE A 38 -6.44 37.86 -12.26
N ASN A 39 -6.99 38.15 -13.45
CA ASN A 39 -7.58 37.14 -14.34
C ASN A 39 -6.72 37.00 -15.58
N GLU A 40 -6.15 35.81 -15.80
CA GLU A 40 -5.38 35.46 -17.00
C GLU A 40 -6.13 34.38 -17.77
N SER A 41 -6.47 34.65 -19.03
CA SER A 41 -7.01 33.67 -19.96
C SER A 41 -6.17 33.67 -21.22
N SER A 42 -5.82 32.47 -21.70
CA SER A 42 -4.99 32.28 -22.88
C SER A 42 -5.29 30.94 -23.51
N MET A 43 -5.20 30.84 -24.83
CA MET A 43 -5.25 29.54 -25.52
C MET A 43 -3.96 28.73 -25.36
N HIS A 44 -2.84 29.42 -25.18
CA HIS A 44 -1.52 28.85 -24.98
C HIS A 44 -0.74 29.76 -24.02
N ARG A 45 -0.10 29.15 -23.02
CA ARG A 45 0.74 29.85 -22.04
C ARG A 45 2.02 29.05 -21.90
N GLU A 46 3.14 29.76 -21.98
CA GLU A 46 4.46 29.21 -21.74
C GLU A 46 5.17 30.09 -20.72
N VAL A 47 5.68 29.47 -19.66
CA VAL A 47 6.47 30.15 -18.64
C VAL A 47 7.84 29.51 -18.63
N ARG A 48 8.87 30.31 -18.86
CA ARG A 48 10.27 29.91 -18.75
C ARG A 48 10.95 30.84 -17.77
N SER A 49 11.61 30.26 -16.78
CA SER A 49 12.36 30.98 -15.75
C SER A 49 13.43 30.06 -15.20
N ASP A 50 14.60 30.63 -14.88
CA ASP A 50 15.63 29.89 -14.15
C ASP A 50 15.20 29.61 -12.71
N THR A 51 14.36 30.48 -12.14
CA THR A 51 13.81 30.34 -10.80
C THR A 51 12.39 30.89 -10.74
N GLU A 52 11.48 30.14 -10.14
CA GLU A 52 10.12 30.56 -9.83
C GLU A 52 9.86 30.31 -8.34
N THR A 53 9.34 31.31 -7.63
CA THR A 53 8.87 31.18 -6.25
C THR A 53 7.43 31.64 -6.18
N ARG A 54 6.59 30.85 -5.51
CA ARG A 54 5.17 31.16 -5.31
C ARG A 54 4.85 31.03 -3.83
N THR A 55 4.34 32.11 -3.25
CA THR A 55 3.77 32.11 -1.90
C THR A 55 2.28 32.36 -2.03
N LEU A 56 1.47 31.39 -1.62
CA LEU A 56 0.02 31.38 -1.80
C LEU A 56 -0.62 30.89 -0.51
N VAL A 57 -1.81 31.39 -0.19
CA VAL A 57 -2.61 30.85 0.93
C VAL A 57 -3.34 29.57 0.50
N ALA A 58 -3.84 29.54 -0.73
CA ALA A 58 -4.50 28.38 -1.33
C ALA A 58 -4.20 28.31 -2.83
N ARG A 59 -4.24 27.10 -3.40
CA ARG A 59 -4.13 26.84 -4.83
C ARG A 59 -5.06 25.70 -5.21
N GLU A 60 -5.93 25.94 -6.18
CA GLU A 60 -6.72 24.91 -6.84
C GLU A 60 -6.31 24.84 -8.31
N THR A 61 -6.12 23.63 -8.82
CA THR A 61 -5.78 23.38 -10.22
C THR A 61 -6.67 22.28 -10.75
N THR A 62 -7.43 22.54 -11.81
CA THR A 62 -8.16 21.51 -12.54
C THR A 62 -7.43 21.24 -13.86
N VAL A 63 -6.93 20.02 -14.04
CA VAL A 63 -6.36 19.55 -15.31
C VAL A 63 -7.32 18.52 -15.90
N GLN A 64 -7.90 18.82 -17.06
CA GLN A 64 -8.93 17.96 -17.69
C GLN A 64 -8.35 16.78 -18.47
N ALA A 65 -7.04 16.81 -18.74
CA ALA A 65 -6.35 15.78 -19.50
C ALA A 65 -5.06 15.40 -18.75
N THR A 66 -3.91 15.53 -19.40
CA THR A 66 -2.62 15.10 -18.84
C THR A 66 -1.96 16.20 -18.03
N ASP A 67 -1.60 15.88 -16.78
CA ASP A 67 -0.61 16.62 -16.00
C ASP A 67 0.71 15.84 -15.98
N LYS A 68 1.80 16.45 -16.45
CA LYS A 68 3.13 15.85 -16.44
C LYS A 68 4.11 16.80 -15.77
N THR A 69 4.65 16.36 -14.65
CA THR A 69 5.75 17.02 -13.96
C THR A 69 7.03 16.18 -14.12
N THR A 70 8.13 16.81 -14.51
CA THR A 70 9.46 16.18 -14.55
C THR A 70 10.42 17.01 -13.73
N VAL A 71 10.91 16.43 -12.63
CA VAL A 71 11.90 17.04 -11.75
C VAL A 71 13.19 16.25 -11.89
N LEU A 72 14.25 16.89 -12.42
CA LEU A 72 15.56 16.26 -12.56
C LEU A 72 16.31 16.16 -11.22
N GLY A 73 16.04 17.11 -10.32
CA GLY A 73 16.53 17.11 -8.95
C GLY A 73 15.54 16.49 -7.97
N THR A 74 15.62 16.91 -6.71
CA THR A 74 14.72 16.46 -5.65
C THR A 74 13.43 17.26 -5.63
N SER A 75 12.29 16.57 -5.54
CA SER A 75 10.99 17.17 -5.19
C SER A 75 10.68 16.86 -3.72
N THR A 76 10.32 17.89 -2.94
CA THR A 76 9.97 17.73 -1.52
C THR A 76 8.59 18.32 -1.27
N LEU A 77 7.71 17.56 -0.60
CA LEU A 77 6.40 18.01 -0.16
C LEU A 77 6.33 17.96 1.37
N LEU A 78 6.32 19.14 1.99
CA LEU A 78 6.03 19.29 3.41
C LEU A 78 4.59 19.75 3.55
N ALA A 79 3.71 18.86 4.02
CA ALA A 79 2.29 19.12 4.15
C ALA A 79 1.76 18.56 5.48
N GLY A 80 0.73 19.20 6.04
CA GLY A 80 0.03 18.69 7.22
C GLY A 80 -0.69 17.37 6.93
N ALA A 81 -1.32 17.26 5.75
CA ALA A 81 -1.96 16.05 5.26
C ALA A 81 -1.79 15.94 3.74
N ILE A 82 -1.75 14.71 3.24
CA ILE A 82 -1.71 14.37 1.82
C ILE A 82 -2.76 13.30 1.57
N GLN A 83 -3.64 13.53 0.60
CA GLN A 83 -4.60 12.53 0.13
C GLN A 83 -4.41 12.34 -1.37
N GLN A 84 -4.24 11.08 -1.79
CA GLN A 84 -4.15 10.70 -3.19
C GLN A 84 -5.29 9.74 -3.48
N VAL A 85 -6.19 10.14 -4.37
CA VAL A 85 -7.36 9.35 -4.76
C VAL A 85 -7.29 9.16 -6.27
N THR A 86 -7.43 7.91 -6.71
CA THR A 86 -7.46 7.54 -8.11
C THR A 86 -8.62 6.58 -8.34
N ASP A 87 -9.29 6.70 -9.49
CA ASP A 87 -10.27 5.72 -9.98
C ASP A 87 -9.60 4.68 -10.90
N GLY A 88 -8.44 5.03 -11.47
CA GLY A 88 -7.63 4.17 -12.33
C GLY A 88 -6.36 3.65 -11.66
N ASP A 89 -5.45 3.12 -12.47
CA ASP A 89 -4.19 2.55 -12.02
C ASP A 89 -3.31 3.58 -11.28
N TYR A 90 -2.70 3.13 -10.18
CA TYR A 90 -1.70 3.88 -9.44
C TYR A 90 -0.42 3.07 -9.31
N SER A 91 0.72 3.67 -9.64
CA SER A 91 2.01 3.01 -9.57
C SER A 91 3.07 3.91 -8.97
N LEU A 92 3.92 3.31 -8.14
CA LEU A 92 5.11 3.93 -7.58
C LEU A 92 6.30 3.07 -7.96
N ALA A 93 7.21 3.65 -8.74
CA ALA A 93 8.46 3.01 -9.14
C ALA A 93 9.63 3.83 -8.60
N SER A 94 10.55 3.17 -7.91
CA SER A 94 11.75 3.81 -7.36
C SER A 94 12.90 2.81 -7.34
N SER A 95 14.14 3.32 -7.38
CA SER A 95 15.32 2.47 -7.15
C SER A 95 15.39 2.03 -5.69
N ASN A 96 15.04 2.92 -4.76
CA ASN A 96 15.01 2.70 -3.32
C ASN A 96 13.72 3.31 -2.75
N TYR A 97 12.99 2.53 -1.94
CA TYR A 97 11.76 2.96 -1.28
C TYR A 97 11.91 2.85 0.24
N LEU A 98 11.65 3.95 0.95
CA LEU A 98 11.55 3.98 2.40
C LEU A 98 10.17 4.53 2.79
N ALA A 99 9.39 3.69 3.47
CA ALA A 99 8.17 4.11 4.14
C ALA A 99 8.39 4.07 5.65
N SER A 100 8.21 5.22 6.32
CA SER A 100 8.27 5.32 7.77
C SER A 100 6.96 5.92 8.27
N VAL A 101 6.30 5.22 9.19
CA VAL A 101 5.01 5.59 9.76
C VAL A 101 5.17 5.65 11.28
N GLY A 102 4.89 6.81 11.88
CA GLY A 102 5.09 7.03 13.32
C GLY A 102 3.99 6.46 14.21
N LYS A 103 2.87 6.05 13.62
CA LYS A 103 1.71 5.45 14.31
C LYS A 103 1.24 4.23 13.54
N ASP A 104 0.05 4.31 12.94
CA ASP A 104 -0.63 3.18 12.32
C ASP A 104 -0.50 3.22 10.80
N ALA A 105 -0.26 2.04 10.20
CA ALA A 105 -0.33 1.82 8.76
C ALA A 105 -1.43 0.78 8.48
N THR A 106 -2.37 1.12 7.61
CA THR A 106 -3.46 0.22 7.19
C THR A 106 -3.40 0.04 5.69
N ILE A 107 -3.51 -1.21 5.24
CA ILE A 107 -3.56 -1.58 3.83
C ILE A 107 -4.83 -2.41 3.65
N ASP A 108 -5.78 -1.87 2.89
CA ASP A 108 -6.99 -2.58 2.50
C ASP A 108 -6.92 -2.91 1.01
N VAL A 109 -7.14 -4.18 0.69
CA VAL A 109 -7.03 -4.71 -0.68
C VAL A 109 -8.27 -5.55 -0.95
N GLY A 110 -9.16 -5.04 -1.81
CA GLY A 110 -10.44 -5.69 -2.09
C GLY A 110 -10.37 -7.04 -2.82
N GLN A 111 -9.20 -7.41 -3.37
CA GLN A 111 -9.03 -8.67 -4.10
C GLN A 111 -7.71 -9.39 -3.76
N LYS A 112 -6.59 -8.98 -4.37
CA LYS A 112 -5.33 -9.73 -4.34
C LYS A 112 -4.14 -8.85 -4.02
N LEU A 113 -3.35 -9.25 -3.03
CA LEU A 113 -2.04 -8.70 -2.72
C LEU A 113 -0.95 -9.70 -3.12
N ILE A 114 0.06 -9.26 -3.87
CA ILE A 114 1.23 -10.07 -4.22
C ILE A 114 2.49 -9.30 -3.84
N GLU A 115 3.32 -9.91 -2.99
CA GLU A 115 4.63 -9.38 -2.63
C GLU A 115 5.72 -10.25 -3.26
N LYS A 116 6.53 -9.69 -4.15
CA LYS A 116 7.68 -10.38 -4.77
C LYS A 116 8.97 -9.79 -4.21
N ILE A 117 9.67 -10.56 -3.38
CA ILE A 117 10.89 -10.12 -2.69
C ILE A 117 12.06 -11.01 -3.12
N GLY A 118 13.12 -10.40 -3.66
CA GLY A 118 14.25 -11.15 -4.22
C GLY A 118 15.25 -11.67 -3.20
N LEU A 119 15.37 -11.03 -2.03
CA LEU A 119 16.33 -11.39 -0.98
C LEU A 119 15.61 -11.70 0.34
N LEU A 120 15.32 -10.67 1.15
CA LEU A 120 14.82 -10.82 2.52
C LEU A 120 13.48 -10.10 2.69
N LYS A 121 12.49 -10.82 3.23
CA LYS A 121 11.31 -10.22 3.86
C LYS A 121 11.41 -10.48 5.36
N GLN A 122 11.54 -9.41 6.15
CA GLN A 122 11.55 -9.49 7.60
C GLN A 122 10.30 -8.81 8.17
N SER A 123 9.59 -9.51 9.04
CA SER A 123 8.44 -8.98 9.80
C SER A 123 8.74 -9.15 11.27
N ILE A 124 8.75 -8.03 12.01
CA ILE A 124 9.08 -8.01 13.44
C ILE A 124 7.94 -7.27 14.14
N ALA A 125 7.24 -7.98 15.02
CA ALA A 125 6.21 -7.39 15.88
C ALA A 125 6.69 -7.36 17.33
N GLY A 126 6.51 -6.24 18.02
CA GLY A 126 6.90 -6.10 19.43
C GLY A 126 5.98 -6.83 20.42
N VAL A 127 4.75 -7.14 20.01
CA VAL A 127 3.73 -7.78 20.87
C VAL A 127 3.14 -9.02 20.21
N LYS A 128 2.56 -8.88 19.01
CA LYS A 128 1.83 -9.96 18.34
C LYS A 128 1.96 -9.83 16.82
N GLN A 129 2.20 -10.96 16.16
CA GLN A 129 2.03 -11.09 14.72
C GLN A 129 0.89 -12.06 14.44
N GLU A 130 -0.11 -11.61 13.69
CA GLU A 130 -1.26 -12.41 13.30
C GLU A 130 -1.22 -12.69 11.79
N ILE A 131 -1.42 -13.96 11.44
CA ILE A 131 -1.63 -14.40 10.05
C ILE A 131 -2.93 -15.19 10.06
N VAL A 132 -4.01 -14.55 9.61
CA VAL A 132 -5.37 -15.10 9.66
C VAL A 132 -5.87 -15.26 8.23
N ALA A 133 -6.14 -16.50 7.85
CA ALA A 133 -6.74 -16.86 6.58
C ALA A 133 -7.57 -18.14 6.79
N PRO A 134 -8.58 -18.41 5.93
CA PRO A 134 -9.27 -19.70 5.94
C PRO A 134 -8.31 -20.87 5.80
N VAL A 135 -7.24 -20.70 5.02
CA VAL A 135 -6.18 -21.68 4.80
C VAL A 135 -4.83 -20.96 4.80
N VAL A 136 -3.86 -21.48 5.56
CA VAL A 136 -2.51 -20.91 5.71
C VAL A 136 -1.47 -21.84 5.09
N TRP A 137 -0.62 -21.25 4.25
CA TRP A 137 0.52 -21.92 3.63
C TRP A 137 1.82 -21.21 4.01
N ILE A 138 2.76 -21.93 4.63
CA ILE A 138 4.07 -21.41 5.02
C ILE A 138 5.14 -22.39 4.54
N GLY A 139 5.93 -22.01 3.54
CA GLY A 139 7.01 -22.86 3.03
C GLY A 139 7.33 -22.60 1.57
N SER A 140 7.59 -23.65 0.81
CA SER A 140 7.90 -23.59 -0.62
C SER A 140 6.66 -23.82 -1.48
N GLN A 141 6.79 -23.88 -2.82
CA GLN A 141 5.67 -24.23 -3.70
C GLN A 141 5.18 -25.67 -3.50
N GLN A 142 6.04 -26.55 -2.97
CA GLN A 142 5.77 -27.98 -2.81
C GLN A 142 5.55 -28.39 -1.36
N ILE A 143 6.09 -27.63 -0.41
CA ILE A 143 6.10 -27.99 1.01
C ILE A 143 5.45 -26.89 1.82
N ASN A 144 4.33 -27.21 2.48
CA ASN A 144 3.81 -26.42 3.58
C ASN A 144 4.39 -26.96 4.90
N VAL A 145 5.22 -26.18 5.57
CA VAL A 145 5.84 -26.55 6.86
C VAL A 145 4.78 -26.79 7.93
N MET A 146 3.60 -26.17 7.82
CA MET A 146 2.50 -26.41 8.77
C MET A 146 1.96 -27.84 8.68
N GLN A 147 2.04 -28.49 7.51
CA GLN A 147 1.62 -29.88 7.32
C GLN A 147 2.39 -30.84 8.24
N LEU A 148 3.65 -30.53 8.58
CA LEU A 148 4.46 -31.31 9.51
C LEU A 148 3.78 -31.46 10.88
N MET A 149 2.98 -30.48 11.32
CA MET A 149 2.24 -30.58 12.58
C MET A 149 1.17 -31.69 12.52
N LEU A 150 0.47 -31.82 11.39
CA LEU A 150 -0.53 -32.88 11.19
C LEU A 150 0.11 -34.25 10.99
N ASP A 151 1.24 -34.28 10.30
CA ASP A 151 1.99 -35.52 10.07
C ASP A 151 2.58 -36.04 11.40
N THR A 152 3.05 -35.14 12.26
CA THR A 152 3.49 -35.47 13.62
C THR A 152 2.36 -36.08 14.45
N LEU A 153 1.12 -35.55 14.35
CA LEU A 153 -0.04 -36.18 14.99
C LEU A 153 -0.31 -37.60 14.45
N GLY A 154 -0.06 -37.83 13.16
CA GLY A 154 -0.12 -39.17 12.55
C GLY A 154 0.90 -40.14 13.14
N VAL A 155 2.16 -39.71 13.24
CA VAL A 155 3.23 -40.53 13.84
C VAL A 155 2.96 -40.82 15.32
N VAL A 156 2.44 -39.85 16.08
CA VAL A 156 2.06 -40.05 17.50
C VAL A 156 0.94 -41.07 17.63
N LYS A 157 -0.06 -41.03 16.73
CA LYS A 157 -1.12 -42.04 16.68
C LYS A 157 -0.54 -43.43 16.43
N GLU A 158 0.26 -43.59 15.38
CA GLU A 158 0.87 -44.87 15.01
C GLU A 158 1.70 -45.44 16.18
N LEU A 159 2.50 -44.59 16.84
CA LEU A 159 3.27 -44.98 18.01
C LEU A 159 2.36 -45.46 19.15
N ALA A 160 1.26 -44.77 19.43
CA ALA A 160 0.32 -45.17 20.48
C ALA A 160 -0.35 -46.52 20.14
N GLU A 161 -0.74 -46.74 18.89
CA GLU A 161 -1.33 -48.00 18.44
C GLU A 161 -0.35 -49.16 18.56
N LEU A 162 0.88 -48.99 18.06
CA LEU A 162 1.95 -49.99 18.19
C LEU A 162 2.27 -50.28 19.65
N THR A 163 2.32 -49.24 20.49
CA THR A 163 2.57 -49.40 21.93
C THR A 163 1.42 -50.12 22.62
N ALA A 164 0.17 -49.87 22.26
CA ALA A 164 -0.96 -50.60 22.82
C ALA A 164 -1.05 -52.06 22.35
N ALA A 165 -0.48 -52.35 21.17
CA ALA A 165 -0.51 -53.67 20.55
C ALA A 165 0.74 -54.52 20.84
N HIS A 166 1.82 -53.94 21.37
CA HIS A 166 3.03 -54.70 21.66
C HIS A 166 2.77 -55.80 22.69
N THR A 167 3.54 -56.88 22.62
CA THR A 167 3.41 -58.00 23.55
C THR A 167 4.78 -58.48 24.01
N HIS A 168 4.82 -59.07 25.21
CA HIS A 168 5.94 -59.90 25.65
C HIS A 168 5.53 -61.37 25.66
N HIS A 169 6.50 -62.27 25.48
CA HIS A 169 6.24 -63.71 25.33
C HIS A 169 5.55 -64.36 26.54
N ASN A 170 5.63 -63.76 27.73
CA ASN A 170 5.10 -64.32 28.98
C ASN A 170 3.99 -63.50 29.65
N THR A 171 3.78 -62.23 29.27
CA THR A 171 2.82 -61.34 29.95
C THR A 171 1.72 -60.83 29.02
N GLY A 172 1.84 -61.00 27.70
CA GLY A 172 0.84 -60.52 26.75
C GLY A 172 0.96 -59.01 26.47
N THR A 173 -0.18 -58.38 26.14
CA THR A 173 -0.27 -56.92 25.89
C THR A 173 -0.25 -56.11 27.20
N PRO A 174 0.03 -54.80 27.16
CA PRO A 174 -0.04 -53.95 28.34
C PRO A 174 -1.42 -53.96 28.99
N GLU A 175 -1.46 -54.01 30.33
CA GLU A 175 -2.71 -53.95 31.11
C GLU A 175 -3.48 -52.63 30.87
N ASN A 176 -2.77 -51.56 30.52
CA ASN A 176 -3.31 -50.24 30.20
C ASN A 176 -3.48 -49.99 28.68
N ALA A 177 -3.47 -51.02 27.83
CA ALA A 177 -3.52 -50.87 26.37
C ALA A 177 -4.70 -50.00 25.88
N SER A 178 -5.88 -50.10 26.50
CA SER A 178 -7.02 -49.23 26.15
C SER A 178 -6.72 -47.75 26.42
N ALA A 179 -6.13 -47.43 27.56
CA ALA A 179 -5.75 -46.04 27.87
C ALA A 179 -4.68 -45.51 26.90
N ILE A 180 -3.76 -46.37 26.45
CA ILE A 180 -2.79 -46.02 25.42
C ILE A 180 -3.49 -45.73 24.08
N ARG A 181 -4.42 -46.59 23.63
CA ARG A 181 -5.21 -46.34 22.41
C ARG A 181 -6.01 -45.04 22.46
N ASN A 182 -6.54 -44.66 23.63
CA ASN A 182 -7.21 -43.36 23.77
C ASN A 182 -6.29 -42.16 23.44
N THR A 183 -4.97 -42.33 23.44
CA THR A 183 -4.01 -41.29 22.98
C THR A 183 -3.97 -41.17 21.46
N ALA A 184 -4.14 -42.29 20.74
CA ALA A 184 -4.32 -42.29 19.30
C ALA A 184 -5.59 -41.52 18.90
N ASP A 185 -6.72 -41.80 19.58
CA ASP A 185 -8.00 -41.12 19.32
C ASP A 185 -7.90 -39.60 19.54
N LYS A 186 -7.19 -39.16 20.59
CA LYS A 186 -6.93 -37.74 20.84
C LYS A 186 -6.13 -37.10 19.70
N SER A 187 -5.13 -37.80 19.17
CA SER A 187 -4.28 -37.31 18.07
C SER A 187 -5.10 -37.14 16.79
N ASP A 188 -5.97 -38.10 16.48
CA ASP A 188 -6.93 -38.00 15.37
C ASP A 188 -7.88 -36.81 15.52
N GLY A 189 -8.44 -36.61 16.72
CA GLY A 189 -9.33 -35.48 16.98
C GLY A 189 -8.65 -34.12 16.78
N LEU A 190 -7.39 -33.99 17.21
CA LEU A 190 -6.60 -32.77 16.95
C LEU A 190 -6.33 -32.59 15.45
N LYS A 191 -5.97 -33.67 14.75
CA LYS A 191 -5.72 -33.62 13.31
C LYS A 191 -6.95 -33.12 12.55
N GLN A 192 -8.13 -33.65 12.86
CA GLN A 192 -9.41 -33.21 12.29
C GLN A 192 -9.72 -31.74 12.61
N LYS A 193 -9.40 -31.29 13.83
CA LYS A 193 -9.62 -29.90 14.24
C LYS A 193 -8.76 -28.91 13.46
N TYR A 194 -7.50 -29.24 13.17
CA TYR A 194 -6.54 -28.30 12.58
C TYR A 194 -6.35 -28.45 11.07
N SER A 195 -6.68 -29.60 10.48
CA SER A 195 -6.54 -29.80 9.03
C SER A 195 -7.26 -28.77 8.14
N PRO A 196 -8.43 -28.19 8.52
CA PRO A 196 -9.11 -27.24 7.64
C PRO A 196 -8.35 -25.92 7.41
N VAL A 197 -7.43 -25.55 8.30
CA VAL A 197 -6.71 -24.26 8.22
C VAL A 197 -5.27 -24.39 7.71
N ILE A 198 -4.80 -25.62 7.45
CA ILE A 198 -3.46 -25.90 6.92
C ILE A 198 -3.61 -26.29 5.45
N GLY A 199 -2.97 -25.51 4.58
CA GLY A 199 -3.03 -25.70 3.12
C GLY A 199 -2.15 -26.78 2.56
#